data_AF-A0A6B3F1B7-F1
#
_entry.id   AF-A0A6B3F1B7-F1
#
_cell.length_a   1.000
_cell.length_b   1.000
_cell.length_c   1.000
_cell.angle_alpha   90.00
_cell.angle_beta   90.00
_cell.angle_gamma   90.00
#
_symmetry.space_group_name_H-M   'P 1'
#
loop_
_entity.id
_entity.type
_entity.pdbx_description
1 polymer ?
#
loop_
_entity_poly.entity_id
_entity_poly.type
_entity_poly.pdbx_seq_one_letter_code
_entity_poly.pdbx_strand_id
1 'polypeptide(L)' 'FSPWAVQVMDLDGGRIRGVHCFLDTARWFPLFGLPARLDAEGRGVAG' A
#
# COMPACT_ATOMS: atom_id res chain seq x y z
N PHE A 1 -14.67 0.76 4.78
CA PHE A 1 -13.78 0.45 3.64
C PHE A 1 -12.56 -0.28 4.19
N SER A 2 -12.10 -1.36 3.55
CA SER A 2 -10.89 -2.08 3.96
C SER A 2 -9.82 -1.94 2.87
N PRO A 3 -8.52 -1.84 3.23
CA PRO A 3 -7.46 -1.84 2.24
C PRO A 3 -7.44 -3.14 1.43
N TRP A 4 -7.08 -3.04 0.14
CA TRP A 4 -7.22 -4.14 -0.82
C TRP A 4 -5.90 -4.62 -1.46
N ALA A 5 -4.86 -3.79 -1.48
CA ALA A 5 -3.54 -4.16 -1.99
C ALA A 5 -2.45 -3.17 -1.59
N VAL A 6 -1.19 -3.61 -1.66
CA VAL A 6 -0.03 -2.73 -1.87
C VAL A 6 0.19 -2.59 -3.38
N GLN A 7 0.28 -1.35 -3.86
CA GLN A 7 0.62 -1.04 -5.24
C GLN A 7 2.03 -0.44 -5.28
N VAL A 8 2.92 -1.06 -6.05
CA VAL A 8 4.29 -0.58 -6.27
C VAL A 8 4.44 -0.16 -7.72
N MET A 9 4.91 1.06 -7.95
CA MET A 9 5.14 1.64 -9.26
C MET A 9 6.64 1.78 -9.48
N ASP A 10 7.17 1.14 -10.52
CA ASP A 10 8.54 1.34 -10.97
C ASP A 10 8.60 2.54 -11.91
N LEU A 11 9.48 3.49 -11.63
CA LEU A 11 9.55 4.79 -12.30
C LEU A 11 10.93 5.00 -12.93
N ASP A 12 10.95 5.45 -14.19
CA ASP A 12 12.17 5.83 -14.91
C ASP A 12 11.90 7.08 -15.75
N GLY A 13 12.71 8.13 -15.56
CA GLY A 13 12.60 9.37 -16.31
C GLY A 13 11.20 10.03 -16.29
N GLY A 14 10.45 9.90 -15.20
CA GLY A 14 9.08 10.41 -15.09
C GLY A 14 8.01 9.55 -15.80
N ARG A 15 8.37 8.33 -16.23
CA ARG A 15 7.44 7.35 -16.82
C ARG A 15 7.30 6.13 -15.91
N ILE A 16 6.13 5.51 -15.95
CA ILE A 16 5.88 4.23 -15.27
C ILE A 16 6.44 3.11 -16.15
N ARG A 17 7.37 2.35 -15.62
CA ARG A 17 7.97 1.16 -16.25
C ARG A 17 7.21 -0.11 -15.90
N GLY A 18 6.60 -0.15 -14.71
CA GLY A 18 5.84 -1.29 -14.23
C GLY A 18 4.92 -0.93 -13.07
N VAL A 19 3.87 -1.73 -12.91
CA VAL A 19 2.95 -1.66 -11.76
C VAL A 19 2.74 -3.07 -11.25
N HIS A 20 2.95 -3.25 -9.95
CA HIS A 20 2.73 -4.52 -9.25
C HIS A 20 1.67 -4.35 -8.17
N CYS A 21 0.71 -5.27 -8.13
CA CYS A 21 -0.37 -5.28 -7.15
C CYS A 21 -0.26 -6.53 -6.27
N PHE A 22 -0.03 -6.32 -4.97
CA PHE A 22 0.03 -7.40 -3.99
C PHE A 22 -1.24 -7.39 -3.15
N LEU A 23 -2.11 -8.38 -3.36
CA LEU A 23 -3.48 -8.38 -2.81
C LEU A 23 -3.56 -8.85 -1.35
N ASP A 24 -2.56 -9.60 -0.87
CA ASP A 24 -2.50 -10.11 0.51
C ASP A 24 -2.00 -9.04 1.48
N THR A 25 -2.89 -8.12 1.87
CA THR A 25 -2.54 -6.99 2.73
C THR A 25 -2.01 -7.44 4.10
N ALA A 26 -2.51 -8.55 4.64
CA ALA A 26 -2.06 -9.10 5.94
C ALA A 26 -0.58 -9.50 5.90
N ARG A 27 -0.13 -10.09 4.80
CA ARG A 27 1.28 -10.43 4.59
C ARG A 27 2.14 -9.21 4.25
N TRP A 28 1.68 -8.36 3.35
CA TRP A 28 2.53 -7.33 2.75
C TRP A 28 2.59 -6.03 3.56
N PHE A 29 1.54 -5.62 4.26
CA PHE A 29 1.51 -4.34 4.97
C PHE A 29 2.60 -4.22 6.04
N PRO A 30 2.85 -5.23 6.90
CA PRO A 30 3.93 -5.16 7.89
C PRO A 30 5.31 -5.01 7.26
N LEU A 31 5.54 -5.64 6.09
CA LEU A 31 6.83 -5.59 5.40
C LEU A 31 7.11 -4.21 4.80
N PHE A 32 6.07 -3.44 4.49
CA PHE A 32 6.16 -2.06 3.99
C PHE A 32 5.93 -1.00 5.09
N GLY A 33 5.74 -1.41 6.35
CA GLY A 33 5.46 -0.48 7.46
C GLY A 33 4.10 0.24 7.35
N LEU A 34 3.15 -0.35 6.62
CA LEU A 34 1.83 0.25 6.41
C LEU A 34 0.85 -0.10 7.55
N PRO A 35 -0.04 0.83 7.94
CA PRO A 35 -1.06 0.57 8.95
C PRO A 35 -2.18 -0.31 8.39
N ALA A 36 -2.76 -1.16 9.22
CA ALA A 36 -3.88 -2.03 8.81
C ALA A 36 -5.18 -1.26 8.49
N ARG A 37 -5.30 -0.02 8.99
CA ARG A 37 -6.45 0.85 8.76
C ARG A 37 -6.04 2.32 8.78
N LEU A 38 -6.81 3.14 8.08
CA LEU A 38 -6.71 4.60 8.11
C LEU A 38 -7.91 5.20 8.83
N ASP A 39 -7.73 6.33 9.50
CA ASP A 39 -8.82 7.17 9.99
C ASP A 39 -9.50 7.97 8.85
N ALA A 40 -10.47 8.81 9.20
CA ALA A 40 -11.19 9.62 8.21
C ALA A 40 -10.29 10.66 7.53
N GLU A 41 -9.22 11.07 8.21
CA GLU A 41 -8.21 12.01 7.74
C GLU A 41 -7.06 11.32 6.98
N GLY A 42 -7.13 10.00 6.78
CA GLY A 42 -6.15 9.21 6.04
C GLY A 42 -4.87 8.87 6.81
N ARG A 43 -4.84 9.06 8.13
CA ARG A 43 -3.69 8.74 8.97
C ARG A 43 -3.76 7.28 9.44
N GLY A 44 -2.59 6.67 9.60
CA GLY A 44 -2.50 5.31 10.12
C GLY A 44 -2.97 5.23 11.56
N VAL A 45 -3.89 4.30 11.85
CA VAL A 45 -4.28 3.99 13.22
C VAL A 45 -3.61 2.69 13.67
N ALA A 46 -3.03 2.70 14.87
CA ALA A 46 -2.61 1.46 15.52
C ALA A 46 -3.87 0.62 15.78
N GLY A 47 -3.82 -0.66 15.41
CA GLY A 47 -4.89 -1.62 15.63
C GLY A 47 -5.05 -1.96 17.10
#